data_AF-A0A565CA51-F1
#
_entry.id   AF-A0A565CA51-F1
#
_cell.length_a   1.000
_cell.length_b   1.000
_cell.length_c   1.000
_cell.angle_alpha   90.00
_cell.angle_beta   90.00
_cell.angle_gamma   90.00
#
_symmetry.space_group_name_H-M   'P 1'
#
loop_
_entity.id
_entity.type
_entity.pdbx_description
1 polymer ?
#
loop_
_entity_poly.entity_id
_entity_poly.type
_entity_poly.pdbx_seq_one_letter_code
_entity_poly.pdbx_strand_id
1 'polypeptide(L)'
;MLIFEKRVLSPQETITKAVADAREWQLAKYTERTVQASIPATEPKQNITEATYLVYTDGAWKEEELMAGLGWTFKRLIIPESESNATFEGAVVEESVSSPLMAEALALHMALFIAREKGIPKTM
;
A
#
# COMPACT_ATOMS: atom_id res chain seq x y z
N MET A 1 20.64 -3.89 5.34
CA MET A 1 19.58 -4.87 5.01
C MET A 1 19.15 -5.56 6.30
N LEU A 2 18.30 -4.89 7.09
CA LEU A 2 17.67 -5.43 8.30
C LEU A 2 16.20 -5.62 7.98
N ILE A 3 15.90 -6.72 7.32
CA ILE A 3 14.56 -7.07 6.87
C ILE A 3 13.89 -7.84 8.01
N PHE A 4 12.95 -7.16 8.66
CA PHE A 4 11.97 -7.61 9.65
C PHE A 4 12.42 -7.74 11.14
N GLU A 5 11.71 -6.98 11.98
CA GLU A 5 11.58 -7.12 13.45
C GLU A 5 12.78 -6.86 14.39
N LYS A 6 13.95 -6.37 13.93
CA LYS A 6 15.14 -6.15 14.82
C LYS A 6 15.49 -7.39 15.68
N ARG A 7 15.07 -8.60 15.27
CA ARG A 7 15.36 -9.85 15.99
C ARG A 7 16.58 -10.51 15.35
N VAL A 8 17.60 -10.78 16.15
CA VAL A 8 18.75 -11.59 15.73
C VAL A 8 18.34 -13.05 15.87
N LEU A 9 17.96 -13.68 14.76
CA LEU A 9 17.67 -15.11 14.71
C LEU A 9 18.92 -15.87 14.27
N SER A 10 19.21 -16.98 14.92
CA SER A 10 20.22 -17.93 14.45
C SER A 10 19.83 -18.50 13.08
N PRO A 11 20.79 -19.06 12.30
CA PRO A 11 20.48 -19.71 11.03
C PRO A 11 19.40 -20.81 11.16
N GLN A 12 19.43 -21.56 12.26
CA GLN A 12 18.48 -22.63 12.56
C GLN A 12 17.08 -22.09 12.82
N GLU A 13 16.97 -21.03 13.62
CA GLU A 13 15.68 -20.35 13.88
C GLU A 13 15.13 -19.71 12.60
N THR A 14 15.99 -19.15 11.76
CA THR A 14 15.61 -18.55 10.48
C THR A 14 15.00 -19.59 9.54
N ILE A 15 15.65 -20.74 9.37
CA ILE A 15 15.11 -21.83 8.51
C ILE A 15 13.82 -22.38 9.10
N THR A 16 13.76 -22.55 10.43
CA THR A 16 12.57 -23.07 11.10
C THR A 16 11.38 -22.13 10.95
N LYS A 17 11.58 -20.82 11.16
CA LYS A 17 10.55 -19.80 10.98
C LYS A 17 10.11 -19.71 9.52
N ALA A 18 11.03 -19.70 8.56
CA ALA A 18 10.69 -19.68 7.14
C ALA A 18 9.81 -20.88 6.73
N VAL A 19 10.11 -22.09 7.23
CA VAL A 19 9.29 -23.29 6.97
C VAL A 19 7.93 -23.21 7.67
N ALA A 20 7.88 -22.69 8.90
CA ALA A 20 6.63 -22.51 9.64
C ALA A 20 5.71 -21.50 8.94
N ASP A 21 6.23 -20.30 8.63
CA ASP A 21 5.51 -19.24 7.93
C ASP A 21 4.99 -19.72 6.56
N ALA A 22 5.81 -20.48 5.82
CA ALA A 22 5.39 -21.04 4.53
C ALA A 22 4.22 -22.02 4.66
N ARG A 23 4.21 -22.85 5.73
CA ARG A 23 3.11 -23.79 6.02
C ARG A 23 1.86 -23.04 6.45
N GLU A 24 1.99 -22.04 7.32
CA GLU A 24 0.88 -21.20 7.77
C GLU A 24 0.22 -20.50 6.58
N TRP A 25 1.03 -19.92 5.67
CA TRP A 25 0.54 -19.29 4.45
C TRP A 25 -0.19 -20.29 3.53
N GLN A 26 0.32 -21.51 3.40
CA GLN A 26 -0.36 -22.56 2.64
C GLN A 26 -1.70 -22.93 3.26
N LEU A 27 -1.77 -23.11 4.58
CA LEU A 27 -3.00 -23.47 5.31
C LEU A 27 -4.06 -22.36 5.27
N ALA A 28 -3.64 -21.10 5.34
CA ALA A 28 -4.53 -19.94 5.24
C ALA A 28 -5.31 -19.96 3.90
N LYS A 29 -4.64 -20.28 2.79
CA LYS A 29 -5.31 -20.40 1.47
C LYS A 29 -6.42 -21.44 1.41
N TYR A 30 -6.29 -22.54 2.16
CA TYR A 30 -7.32 -23.58 2.18
C TYR A 30 -8.49 -23.20 3.10
N THR A 31 -8.21 -22.47 4.18
CA THR A 31 -9.22 -22.02 5.15
C THR A 31 -10.15 -20.97 4.55
N GLU A 32 -9.63 -20.07 3.72
CA GLU A 32 -10.44 -19.07 2.99
C GLU A 32 -11.44 -19.70 2.01
N ARG A 33 -11.18 -20.92 1.51
CA ARG A 33 -12.04 -21.59 0.53
C ARG A 33 -13.33 -22.15 1.14
N THR A 34 -13.38 -22.39 2.45
CA THR A 34 -14.49 -23.10 3.10
C THR A 34 -15.56 -22.17 3.67
N VAL A 35 -15.30 -20.86 3.78
CA VAL A 35 -16.29 -19.87 4.24
C VAL A 35 -16.85 -19.08 3.06
N GLN A 36 -17.38 -19.77 2.05
CA GLN A 36 -18.36 -19.17 1.14
C GLN A 36 -19.76 -19.31 1.76
N ALA A 37 -19.95 -18.70 2.94
CA ALA A 37 -21.29 -18.31 3.32
C ALA A 37 -21.67 -17.17 2.36
N SER A 38 -22.62 -17.43 1.47
CA SER A 38 -23.22 -16.44 0.59
C SER A 38 -24.01 -15.42 1.41
N ILE A 39 -23.29 -14.50 2.04
CA ILE A 39 -23.87 -13.23 2.42
C ILE A 39 -24.14 -12.53 1.08
N PRO A 40 -25.38 -12.14 0.75
CA PRO A 40 -25.57 -11.16 -0.30
C PRO A 40 -24.96 -9.86 0.25
N ALA A 41 -23.68 -9.66 -0.02
CA ALA A 41 -23.04 -8.38 0.14
C ALA A 41 -23.80 -7.45 -0.79
N THR A 42 -24.76 -6.72 -0.24
CA THR A 42 -25.11 -5.43 -0.83
C THR A 42 -23.88 -4.58 -0.56
N GLU A 43 -22.83 -4.78 -1.37
CA GLU A 43 -21.72 -3.85 -1.39
C GLU A 43 -22.35 -2.48 -1.64
N PRO A 44 -22.05 -1.47 -0.81
CA PRO A 44 -22.47 -0.13 -1.14
C PRO A 44 -21.95 0.11 -2.55
N LYS A 45 -22.86 0.35 -3.51
CA LYS A 45 -22.49 0.69 -4.87
C LYS A 45 -21.62 1.93 -4.77
N GLN A 46 -20.31 1.75 -4.82
CA GLN A 46 -19.40 2.87 -4.91
C GLN A 46 -19.78 3.56 -6.22
N ASN A 47 -20.11 4.85 -6.14
CA ASN A 47 -20.36 5.66 -7.31
C ASN A 47 -19.02 5.90 -8.01
N ILE A 48 -18.50 4.86 -8.67
CA ILE A 48 -17.27 4.92 -9.46
C ILE A 48 -17.62 5.71 -10.72
N THR A 49 -17.15 6.94 -10.77
CA THR A 49 -17.24 7.82 -11.94
C THR A 49 -15.93 7.76 -12.74
N GLU A 50 -15.93 8.29 -13.96
CA GLU A 50 -14.75 8.40 -14.82
C GLU A 50 -13.58 9.18 -14.18
N ALA A 51 -13.87 9.99 -13.16
CA ALA A 51 -12.88 10.76 -12.41
C ALA A 51 -12.35 10.05 -11.15
N THR A 52 -12.63 8.76 -10.98
CA THR A 52 -12.22 8.00 -9.78
C THR A 52 -10.82 7.41 -9.97
N TYR A 53 -9.94 7.66 -9.00
CA TYR A 53 -8.58 7.14 -8.95
C TYR A 53 -8.38 6.21 -7.77
N LEU A 54 -7.68 5.11 -8.02
CA LEU A 54 -7.07 4.29 -6.99
C LEU A 54 -5.67 4.84 -6.69
N VAL A 55 -5.40 5.09 -5.41
CA VAL A 55 -4.13 5.71 -4.97
C VAL A 55 -3.41 4.74 -4.05
N TYR A 56 -2.19 4.39 -4.42
CA TYR A 56 -1.27 3.62 -3.60
C TYR A 56 -0.21 4.57 -3.03
N THR A 57 0.12 4.40 -1.75
CA THR A 57 1.13 5.21 -1.06
C THR A 57 1.97 4.31 -0.19
N ASP A 58 3.25 4.63 -0.06
CA ASP A 58 4.18 3.89 0.80
C ASP A 58 5.27 4.83 1.33
N GLY A 59 5.57 4.73 2.62
CA GLY A 59 6.62 5.49 3.28
C GLY A 59 7.80 4.61 3.72
N ALA A 60 8.96 4.80 3.10
CA ALA A 60 10.21 4.14 3.50
C ALA A 60 10.98 5.02 4.47
N TRP A 61 11.40 4.52 5.64
CA TRP A 61 12.13 5.31 6.65
C TRP A 61 13.54 4.79 6.89
N LYS A 62 14.48 5.73 7.07
CA LYS A 62 15.89 5.48 7.39
C LYS A 62 16.21 6.12 8.74
N GLU A 63 16.30 5.28 9.77
CA GLU A 63 16.50 5.67 11.17
C GLU A 63 17.80 6.47 11.37
N GLU A 64 18.88 6.09 10.68
CA GLU A 64 20.20 6.68 10.89
C GLU A 64 20.29 8.14 10.45
N GLU A 65 19.48 8.54 9.47
CA GLU A 65 19.48 9.87 8.87
C GLU A 65 18.21 10.67 9.21
N LEU A 66 17.26 10.07 9.95
CA LEU A 66 15.93 10.63 10.18
C LEU A 66 15.26 11.09 8.88
N MET A 67 15.41 10.27 7.83
CA MET A 67 14.92 10.58 6.49
C MET A 67 13.86 9.57 6.06
N ALA A 68 12.94 10.01 5.21
CA ALA A 68 11.97 9.13 4.60
C ALA A 68 11.89 9.32 3.08
N GLY A 69 11.76 8.22 2.35
CA GLY A 69 11.25 8.22 0.98
C GLY A 69 9.73 8.09 1.01
N LEU A 70 9.04 8.97 0.29
CA LEU A 70 7.59 8.99 0.18
C LEU A 70 7.23 8.65 -1.26
N GLY A 71 6.50 7.56 -1.50
CA GLY A 71 6.09 7.13 -2.83
C GLY A 71 4.57 7.16 -3.02
N TRP A 72 4.11 7.44 -4.23
CA TRP A 72 2.70 7.31 -4.60
C TRP A 72 2.49 6.91 -6.06
N THR A 73 1.41 6.17 -6.31
CA THR A 73 0.94 5.81 -7.66
C THR A 73 -0.57 5.99 -7.73
N PHE A 74 -1.02 6.76 -8.72
CA PHE A 74 -2.42 6.97 -9.06
C PHE A 74 -2.77 6.15 -10.29
N LYS A 75 -3.86 5.40 -10.21
CA LYS A 75 -4.41 4.62 -11.31
C LYS A 75 -5.87 4.96 -11.50
N ARG A 76 -6.25 5.47 -12.67
CA ARG A 76 -7.67 5.70 -12.97
C ARG A 76 -8.39 4.35 -13.06
N LEU A 77 -9.54 4.25 -12.40
CA LEU A 77 -10.33 3.01 -12.40
C LEU A 77 -11.07 2.76 -13.71
N ILE A 78 -11.51 3.84 -14.37
CA ILE A 78 -12.18 3.79 -15.68
C ILE A 78 -11.33 4.57 -16.66
N ILE A 79 -10.78 3.90 -17.66
CA ILE A 79 -9.94 4.51 -18.70
C ILE A 79 -10.82 4.69 -19.94
N PRO A 80 -11.03 5.93 -20.44
CA PRO A 80 -11.72 6.14 -21.71
C PRO A 80 -10.96 5.46 -22.85
N GLU A 81 -11.66 4.93 -23.84
CA GLU A 81 -11.05 4.23 -25.01
C GLU A 81 -10.05 5.10 -25.78
N SER A 82 -10.10 6.43 -25.61
CA SER A 82 -9.21 7.41 -26.23
C SER A 82 -7.88 7.64 -25.49
N GLU A 83 -7.71 7.13 -24.26
CA GLU A 83 -6.49 7.35 -23.46
C GLU A 83 -5.76 6.03 -23.19
N SER A 84 -4.49 5.93 -23.59
CA SER A 84 -3.70 4.71 -23.45
C SER A 84 -2.98 4.58 -22.11
N ASN A 85 -2.85 5.66 -21.32
CA ASN A 85 -2.15 5.66 -20.04
C ASN A 85 -2.86 6.56 -19.02
N ALA A 86 -3.53 5.94 -18.05
CA ALA A 86 -4.25 6.62 -16.98
C ALA A 86 -3.57 6.46 -15.60
N THR A 87 -2.26 6.19 -15.62
CA THR A 87 -1.45 6.00 -14.41
C THR A 87 -0.40 7.09 -14.33
N PHE A 88 -0.20 7.66 -13.14
CA PHE A 88 0.95 8.51 -12.86
C PHE A 88 1.49 8.22 -11.47
N GLU A 89 2.79 8.38 -11.30
CA GLU A 89 3.50 8.07 -10.05
C GLU A 89 4.49 9.16 -9.71
N GLY A 90 4.99 9.12 -8.49
CA GLY A 90 6.01 10.04 -8.02
C GLY A 90 6.63 9.56 -6.71
N ALA A 91 7.78 10.13 -6.40
CA ALA A 91 8.43 9.95 -5.12
C ALA A 91 9.18 11.22 -4.71
N VAL A 92 9.30 11.44 -3.41
CA VAL A 92 10.11 12.52 -2.83
C VAL A 92 10.82 12.01 -1.58
N VAL A 93 11.88 12.69 -1.19
CA VAL A 93 12.60 12.43 0.06
C VAL A 93 12.31 13.57 1.03
N GLU A 94 11.94 13.22 2.25
CA GLU A 94 11.67 14.16 3.33
C GLU A 94 12.66 13.94 4.47
N GLU A 95 13.18 15.04 5.02
CA GLU A 95 14.08 15.03 6.17
C GLU A 95 13.31 15.17 7.49
N SER A 96 13.98 14.95 8.62
CA SER A 96 13.40 15.11 9.97
C SER A 96 12.17 14.23 10.25
N VAL A 97 12.13 13.04 9.65
CA VAL A 97 11.07 12.06 9.89
C VAL A 97 11.49 11.17 11.06
N SER A 98 10.71 11.22 12.14
CA SER A 98 11.10 10.61 13.42
C SER A 98 10.70 9.15 13.59
N SER A 99 9.90 8.59 12.67
CA SER A 99 9.45 7.21 12.75
C SER A 99 8.96 6.65 11.40
N PRO A 100 8.89 5.31 11.24
CA PRO A 100 8.28 4.71 10.05
C PRO A 100 6.80 5.11 9.89
N LEU A 101 6.05 5.20 10.98
CA LEU A 101 4.64 5.60 10.94
C LEU A 101 4.46 7.03 10.43
N MET A 102 5.39 7.93 10.77
CA MET A 102 5.37 9.30 10.25
C MET A 102 5.67 9.31 8.75
N ALA A 103 6.57 8.44 8.26
CA ALA A 103 6.83 8.29 6.83
C ALA A 103 5.55 7.86 6.06
N GLU A 104 4.81 6.86 6.56
CA GLU A 104 3.56 6.42 5.96
C GLU A 104 2.51 7.55 5.92
N ALA A 105 2.35 8.28 7.03
CA ALA A 105 1.44 9.40 7.12
C ALA A 105 1.81 10.53 6.14
N LEU A 106 3.11 10.81 5.99
CA LEU A 106 3.62 11.80 5.05
C LEU A 106 3.42 11.37 3.59
N ALA A 107 3.61 10.09 3.26
CA ALA A 107 3.36 9.56 1.93
C ALA A 107 1.89 9.71 1.53
N LEU A 108 0.97 9.38 2.46
CA LEU A 108 -0.47 9.61 2.27
C LEU A 108 -0.80 11.09 2.10
N HIS A 109 -0.25 11.95 2.98
CA HIS A 109 -0.47 13.39 2.92
C HIS A 109 0.02 13.99 1.59
N MET A 110 1.21 13.59 1.14
CA MET A 110 1.77 14.04 -0.13
C MET A 110 0.93 13.59 -1.33
N ALA A 111 0.45 12.34 -1.34
CA ALA A 111 -0.45 11.88 -2.38
C ALA A 111 -1.73 12.73 -2.44
N LEU A 112 -2.37 13.02 -1.30
CA LEU A 112 -3.55 13.88 -1.25
C LEU A 112 -3.26 15.31 -1.72
N PHE A 113 -2.09 15.85 -1.38
CA PHE A 113 -1.63 17.15 -1.90
C PHE A 113 -1.52 17.12 -3.43
N ILE A 114 -0.83 16.13 -4.00
CA ILE A 114 -0.68 15.97 -5.45
C ILE A 114 -2.03 15.77 -6.15
N ALA A 115 -2.95 15.00 -5.54
CA ALA A 115 -4.29 14.80 -6.05
C ALA A 115 -5.03 16.14 -6.18
N ARG A 116 -4.94 16.98 -5.15
CA ARG A 116 -5.54 18.32 -5.15
C ARG A 116 -4.90 19.22 -6.21
N GLU A 117 -3.57 19.27 -6.30
CA GLU A 117 -2.86 20.08 -7.30
C GLU A 117 -3.21 19.65 -8.74
N LYS A 118 -3.48 18.36 -8.96
CA LYS A 118 -3.93 17.82 -10.26
C LYS A 118 -5.44 17.94 -10.49
N GLY A 119 -6.19 18.54 -9.57
CA GLY A 119 -7.64 18.72 -9.69
C GLY A 119 -8.45 17.42 -9.63
N ILE A 120 -7.93 16.38 -8.97
CA ILE A 120 -8.66 15.12 -8.77
C ILE A 120 -9.77 15.37 -7.75
N PRO A 121 -11.05 15.12 -8.09
CA PRO A 121 -12.17 15.40 -7.19
C PRO A 121 -12.18 14.44 -6.00
N LYS A 122 -12.67 14.93 -4.85
CA LYS A 122 -13.07 14.07 -3.75
C LYS A 122 -14.32 13.29 -4.17
N THR A 123 -14.27 11.97 -4.12
CA THR A 123 -15.46 11.14 -4.29
C THR A 123 -16.47 11.49 -3.17
N MET A 124 -17.68 11.90 -3.55
CA MET A 124 -18.80 12.16 -2.64
C MET A 124 -19.60 10.88 -2.38
#